data_AF-A0A4Y2NK64-F1
#
_entry.id   AF-A0A4Y2NK64-F1
#
_cell.length_a   1.000
_cell.length_b   1.000
_cell.length_c   1.000
_cell.angle_alpha   90.00
_cell.angle_beta   90.00
_cell.angle_gamma   90.00
#
_symmetry.space_group_name_H-M   'P 1'
#
loop_
_entity.id
_entity.type
_entity.pdbx_description
1 polymer ?
#
loop_
_entity_poly.entity_id
_entity_poly.type
_entity_poly.pdbx_seq_one_letter_code
_entity_poly.pdbx_strand_id
1 'polypeptide(L)'
;MKNMKTFGGLTHGHDVNDSVLGRWTQGMTALQHICVGIEKFCDVDLNSSDEHLKISDSRVQRDIDDCRKMVEWFKHYNPLPENSNLILISTGVVGDSRINCHMAKEEGILGIKKIEGSNFYTVKFRRNDRVQPLAIKRQEILFIQSFQAMFTGF
;
A
#
# COMPACT_ATOMS: atom_id res chain seq x y z
N MET A 1 -3.42 7.71 31.21
CA MET A 1 -2.53 8.86 31.51
C MET A 1 -2.65 9.85 30.36
N LYS A 2 -2.83 11.15 30.62
CA LYS A 2 -2.85 12.16 29.55
C LYS A 2 -1.45 12.24 28.92
N ASN A 3 -1.37 12.28 27.59
CA ASN A 3 -0.10 12.40 26.87
C ASN A 3 0.57 13.73 27.24
N MET A 4 1.82 13.63 27.71
CA MET A 4 2.64 14.79 28.04
C MET A 4 3.44 15.17 26.79
N LYS A 5 3.22 16.39 26.30
CA LYS A 5 3.90 16.87 25.08
C LYS A 5 5.40 16.99 25.36
N THR A 6 6.19 16.22 24.63
CA THR A 6 7.66 16.24 24.69
C THR A 6 8.27 17.48 24.05
N PHE A 7 7.49 18.24 23.27
CA PHE A 7 7.94 19.48 22.65
C PHE A 7 7.31 20.71 23.32
N GLY A 8 8.16 21.49 24.02
CA GLY A 8 7.87 22.83 24.54
C GLY A 8 7.16 22.94 25.90
N GLY A 9 7.07 21.88 26.70
CA GLY A 9 6.08 21.80 27.80
C GLY A 9 6.54 21.46 29.22
N LEU A 10 7.83 21.61 29.57
CA LEU A 10 8.28 21.55 30.98
C LEU A 10 9.51 22.43 31.28
N THR A 11 10.19 22.91 30.24
CA THR A 11 11.46 23.66 30.35
C THR A 11 11.29 25.17 30.19
N HIS A 12 10.07 25.67 30.01
CA HIS A 12 9.83 27.10 29.79
C HIS A 12 8.77 27.64 30.74
N GLY A 13 9.21 28.12 31.91
CA GLY A 13 8.39 28.79 32.92
C GLY A 13 9.20 29.10 34.19
N HIS A 14 8.79 30.12 34.94
CA HIS A 14 9.50 30.68 36.10
C HIS A 14 9.62 29.71 37.31
N ASP A 15 8.95 28.55 37.28
CA ASP A 15 8.71 27.71 38.47
C ASP A 15 9.28 26.28 38.42
N VAL A 16 10.15 25.93 37.46
CA VAL A 16 10.81 24.61 37.41
C VAL A 16 12.30 24.75 37.72
N ASN A 17 12.68 24.43 38.96
CA ASN A 17 14.07 24.44 39.41
C ASN A 17 14.84 23.22 38.86
N ASP A 18 16.14 23.34 38.62
CA ASP A 18 17.00 22.27 38.10
C ASP A 18 16.96 20.99 38.96
N SER A 19 16.75 21.13 40.26
CA SER A 19 16.56 20.00 41.18
C SER A 19 15.28 19.19 40.89
N VAL A 20 14.21 19.86 40.46
CA VAL A 20 12.96 19.23 40.05
C VAL A 20 13.16 18.52 38.72
N LEU A 21 13.87 19.15 37.78
CA LEU A 21 14.23 18.56 36.49
C LEU A 21 15.13 17.32 36.67
N GLY A 22 16.13 17.38 37.54
CA GLY A 22 17.02 16.27 37.84
C GLY A 22 16.28 15.08 38.46
N ARG A 23 15.40 15.34 39.43
CA ARG A 23 14.55 14.29 40.03
C ARG A 23 13.61 13.67 39.01
N TRP A 24 13.08 14.46 38.09
CA TRP A 24 12.21 13.98 37.03
C TRP A 24 12.97 13.10 36.03
N THR A 25 14.10 13.58 35.51
CA THR A 25 14.95 12.82 34.57
C THR A 25 15.41 11.49 35.18
N GLN A 26 15.84 11.49 36.45
CA GLN A 26 16.21 10.26 37.15
C GLN A 26 15.00 9.36 37.44
N GLY A 27 13.86 9.95 37.81
CA GLY A 27 12.61 9.24 38.08
C GLY A 27 12.00 8.57 36.85
N MET A 28 12.16 9.18 35.67
CA MET A 28 11.68 8.61 34.40
C MET A 28 12.41 7.30 34.06
N THR A 29 13.71 7.20 34.33
CA THR A 29 14.46 5.95 34.15
C THR A 29 13.92 4.84 35.06
N ALA A 30 13.68 5.15 36.33
CA ALA A 30 13.10 4.18 37.28
C ALA A 30 11.67 3.77 36.86
N LEU A 31 10.86 4.72 36.41
CA LEU A 31 9.51 4.46 35.91
C LEU A 31 9.52 3.57 34.67
N GLN A 32 10.47 3.77 33.74
CA GLN A 32 10.62 2.92 32.56
C GLN A 32 10.85 1.45 32.96
N HIS A 33 11.72 1.19 33.93
CA HIS A 33 11.96 -0.17 34.41
C HIS A 33 10.71 -0.79 35.05
N ILE A 34 9.91 -0.01 35.77
CA ILE A 34 8.65 -0.45 36.36
C ILE A 34 7.63 -0.78 35.26
N CYS A 35 7.46 0.09 34.26
CA CYS A 35 6.55 -0.13 33.14
C CYS A 35 6.92 -1.42 32.39
N VAL A 36 8.19 -1.62 32.05
CA VAL A 36 8.68 -2.85 31.41
C VAL A 36 8.45 -4.08 32.29
N GLY A 37 8.60 -3.95 33.62
CA GLY A 37 8.32 -5.04 34.56
C GLY A 37 6.84 -5.43 34.57
N ILE A 38 5.93 -4.46 34.55
CA ILE A 38 4.48 -4.67 34.51
C ILE A 38 4.06 -5.27 33.16
N GLU A 39 4.63 -4.79 32.06
CA GLU A 39 4.41 -5.34 30.71
C GLU A 39 4.78 -6.83 30.65
N LYS A 40 5.97 -7.19 31.16
CA LYS A 40 6.41 -8.58 31.24
C LYS A 40 5.54 -9.43 32.17
N PHE A 41 5.08 -8.87 33.29
CA PHE A 41 4.21 -9.58 34.23
C PHE A 41 2.82 -9.87 33.63
N CYS A 42 2.27 -8.92 32.88
CA CYS A 42 0.96 -9.01 32.25
C CYS A 42 1.01 -9.65 30.84
N ASP A 43 2.19 -10.00 30.33
CA ASP A 43 2.42 -10.49 28.95
C ASP A 43 1.83 -9.57 27.87
N VAL A 44 2.04 -8.26 28.03
CA VAL A 44 1.58 -7.22 27.08
C VAL A 44 2.75 -6.37 26.61
N ASP A 45 2.86 -6.15 25.30
CA ASP A 45 3.83 -5.21 24.73
C ASP A 45 3.13 -3.89 24.38
N LEU A 46 3.55 -2.80 25.04
CA LEU A 46 2.98 -1.47 24.86
C LEU A 46 3.86 -0.56 24.00
N ASN A 47 4.71 -1.12 23.13
CA ASN A 47 5.37 -0.40 22.03
C ASN A 47 4.34 0.18 21.02
N SER A 48 3.53 1.13 21.45
CA SER A 48 2.73 1.97 20.56
C SER A 48 3.53 3.23 20.29
N SER A 49 4.07 3.33 19.06
CA SER A 49 4.31 4.64 18.45
C SER A 49 3.00 5.42 18.47
N ASP A 50 3.02 6.73 18.77
CA ASP A 50 1.83 7.60 18.74
C ASP A 50 1.08 7.51 17.39
N GLU A 51 1.76 7.10 16.32
CA GLU A 51 1.21 6.92 14.98
C GLU A 51 0.54 5.54 14.76
N HIS A 52 0.84 4.54 15.58
CA HIS A 52 0.18 3.24 15.56
C HIS A 52 -0.79 3.13 16.72
N LEU A 53 -2.03 3.59 16.48
CA LEU A 53 -3.19 3.17 17.26
C LEU A 53 -3.14 1.65 17.38
N LYS A 54 -2.92 1.16 18.61
CA LYS A 54 -2.72 -0.25 18.96
C LYS A 54 -3.56 -1.17 18.06
N ILE A 55 -2.88 -2.09 17.35
CA ILE A 55 -3.53 -3.31 16.87
C ILE A 55 -4.19 -3.89 18.12
N SER A 56 -5.51 -3.84 18.12
CA SER A 56 -6.33 -4.45 19.17
C SER A 56 -7.11 -5.55 18.50
N ASP A 57 -7.43 -6.60 19.24
CA ASP A 57 -8.22 -7.71 18.72
C ASP A 57 -9.53 -7.22 18.11
N SER A 58 -10.12 -6.15 18.66
CA SER A 58 -11.31 -5.50 18.09
C SER A 58 -11.10 -4.88 16.70
N ARG A 59 -9.91 -4.33 16.41
CA ARG A 59 -9.56 -3.76 15.10
C ARG A 59 -9.25 -4.86 14.11
N VAL A 60 -8.47 -5.86 14.53
CA VAL A 60 -8.16 -7.04 13.71
C VAL A 60 -9.45 -7.77 13.32
N GLN A 61 -10.36 -7.98 14.28
CA GLN A 61 -11.64 -8.63 14.03
C GLN A 61 -12.52 -7.81 13.07
N ARG A 62 -12.53 -6.48 13.21
CA ARG A 62 -13.25 -5.60 12.27
C ARG A 62 -12.70 -5.71 10.85
N ASP A 63 -11.37 -5.69 10.70
CA ASP A 63 -10.73 -5.81 9.39
C ASP A 63 -11.03 -7.18 8.75
N ILE A 64 -11.07 -8.25 9.55
CA ILE A 64 -11.48 -9.59 9.10
C ILE A 64 -12.95 -9.59 8.66
N ASP A 65 -13.85 -9.01 9.45
CA ASP A 65 -15.26 -8.94 9.12
C ASP A 65 -15.54 -8.10 7.86
N ASP A 66 -14.81 -6.99 7.68
CA ASP A 66 -14.91 -6.16 6.49
C ASP A 66 -14.32 -6.85 5.25
N CYS A 67 -13.19 -7.56 5.40
CA CYS A 67 -12.67 -8.44 4.36
C CYS A 67 -13.71 -9.50 3.95
N ARG A 68 -14.39 -10.13 4.92
CA ARG A 68 -15.43 -11.13 4.65
C ARG A 68 -16.60 -10.55 3.88
N LYS A 69 -17.07 -9.35 4.25
CA LYS A 69 -18.12 -8.64 3.50
C LYS A 69 -17.70 -8.36 2.06
N MET A 70 -16.47 -7.90 1.83
CA MET A 70 -15.96 -7.68 0.47
C MET A 70 -15.93 -8.96 -0.35
N VAL A 71 -15.47 -10.08 0.25
CA VAL A 71 -15.47 -11.39 -0.41
C VAL A 71 -16.89 -11.86 -0.73
N GLU A 72 -17.83 -11.73 0.21
CA GLU A 72 -19.25 -12.05 -0.03
C GLU A 72 -19.85 -11.19 -1.14
N TRP A 73 -19.49 -9.91 -1.20
CA TRP A 73 -19.92 -9.02 -2.27
C TRP A 73 -19.37 -9.46 -3.63
N PHE A 74 -18.07 -9.77 -3.73
CA PHE A 74 -17.46 -10.26 -4.98
C PHE A 74 -18.01 -11.60 -5.47
N LYS A 75 -18.48 -12.47 -4.57
CA LYS A 75 -19.16 -13.72 -4.97
C LYS A 75 -20.47 -13.46 -5.72
N HIS A 76 -21.20 -12.42 -5.35
CA HIS A 76 -22.48 -12.06 -5.98
C HIS A 76 -22.28 -11.14 -7.19
N TYR A 77 -21.30 -10.25 -7.11
CA TYR A 77 -20.96 -9.28 -8.15
C TYR A 77 -19.55 -9.53 -8.62
N ASN A 78 -19.38 -10.34 -9.67
CA ASN A 78 -18.07 -10.57 -10.25
C ASN A 78 -17.55 -9.26 -10.89
N PRO A 79 -16.53 -8.61 -10.33
CA PRO A 79 -16.01 -7.35 -10.89
C PRO A 79 -15.23 -7.58 -12.19
N LEU A 80 -14.87 -8.84 -12.47
CA LEU A 80 -14.10 -9.28 -13.63
C LEU A 80 -14.90 -10.35 -14.38
N PRO A 81 -15.95 -9.97 -15.14
CA PRO A 81 -16.68 -10.94 -15.95
C PRO A 81 -15.70 -11.67 -16.88
N GLU A 82 -15.90 -12.97 -17.09
CA GLU A 82 -15.08 -13.74 -18.02
C GLU A 82 -15.15 -13.08 -19.41
N ASN A 83 -14.02 -12.55 -19.85
CA ASN A 83 -13.89 -11.90 -21.14
C ASN A 83 -12.65 -12.46 -21.86
N SER A 84 -12.77 -12.63 -23.17
CA SER A 84 -11.62 -12.98 -24.01
C SER A 84 -10.69 -11.79 -24.28
N ASN A 85 -11.10 -10.59 -23.88
CA ASN A 85 -10.44 -9.34 -24.22
C ASN A 85 -9.63 -8.83 -23.03
N LEU A 86 -8.43 -8.29 -23.30
CA LEU A 86 -7.64 -7.61 -22.29
C LEU A 86 -8.30 -6.26 -21.96
N ILE A 87 -8.58 -6.00 -20.67
CA ILE A 87 -9.20 -4.75 -20.23
C ILE A 87 -8.33 -4.08 -19.17
N LEU A 88 -8.07 -2.77 -19.35
CA LEU A 88 -7.42 -1.96 -18.32
C LEU A 88 -8.45 -1.55 -17.27
N ILE A 89 -8.38 -2.15 -16.08
CA ILE A 89 -9.36 -1.97 -14.99
C ILE A 89 -9.57 -0.50 -14.62
N SER A 90 -8.51 0.32 -14.63
CA SER A 90 -8.59 1.73 -14.22
C SER A 90 -9.35 2.64 -15.19
N THR A 91 -9.50 2.25 -16.45
CA THR A 91 -10.11 3.10 -17.49
C THR A 91 -11.19 2.39 -18.32
N GLY A 92 -11.34 1.07 -18.15
CA GLY A 92 -12.22 0.24 -18.97
C GLY A 92 -11.76 0.06 -20.43
N VAL A 93 -10.55 0.51 -20.79
CA VAL A 93 -10.04 0.40 -22.16
C VAL A 93 -9.85 -1.06 -22.53
N VAL A 94 -10.39 -1.45 -23.68
CA VAL A 94 -10.27 -2.81 -24.23
C VAL A 94 -9.12 -2.84 -25.23
N GLY A 95 -8.20 -3.80 -25.06
CA GLY A 95 -7.07 -4.00 -25.95
C GLY A 95 -7.49 -4.57 -27.30
N ASP A 96 -6.86 -4.11 -28.37
CA ASP A 96 -6.97 -4.69 -29.71
C ASP A 96 -6.04 -5.90 -29.86
N SER A 97 -6.10 -6.55 -31.03
CA SER A 97 -5.23 -7.69 -31.36
C SER A 97 -3.73 -7.34 -31.45
N ARG A 98 -3.38 -6.05 -31.40
CA ARG A 98 -1.99 -5.56 -31.43
C ARG A 98 -1.42 -5.41 -30.03
N ILE A 99 -2.25 -5.41 -28.99
CA ILE A 99 -1.80 -5.33 -27.60
C ILE A 99 -1.26 -6.69 -27.14
N ASN A 100 0.01 -6.71 -26.75
CA ASN A 100 0.69 -7.89 -26.23
C ASN A 100 1.33 -7.67 -24.85
N CYS A 101 0.88 -6.66 -24.09
CA CYS A 101 1.42 -6.38 -22.75
C CYS A 101 1.37 -7.55 -21.77
N HIS A 102 0.37 -8.42 -21.90
CA HIS A 102 0.22 -9.65 -21.12
C HIS A 102 1.30 -10.70 -21.44
N MET A 103 1.94 -10.62 -22.61
CA MET A 103 3.01 -11.53 -23.06
C MET A 103 4.41 -10.89 -22.91
N ALA A 104 4.55 -9.87 -22.06
CA ALA A 104 5.78 -9.08 -21.97
C ALA A 104 7.02 -9.93 -21.65
N LYS A 105 6.83 -10.99 -20.86
CA LYS A 105 7.90 -11.91 -20.47
C LYS A 105 8.35 -12.76 -21.67
N GLU A 106 7.41 -13.34 -22.40
CA GLU A 106 7.66 -14.20 -23.55
C GLU A 106 8.36 -13.40 -24.66
N GLU A 107 7.85 -12.21 -24.96
CA GLU A 107 8.45 -11.28 -25.93
C GLU A 107 9.86 -10.84 -25.50
N GLY A 108 10.06 -10.60 -24.20
CA GLY A 108 11.39 -10.29 -23.65
C GLY A 108 12.40 -11.43 -23.84
N ILE A 109 11.98 -12.67 -23.60
CA ILE A 109 12.81 -13.86 -23.81
C ILE A 109 13.16 -14.03 -25.30
N LEU A 110 12.19 -13.86 -26.19
CA LEU A 110 12.42 -13.90 -27.65
C LEU A 110 13.38 -12.80 -28.09
N GLY A 111 13.24 -11.60 -27.53
CA GLY A 111 14.13 -10.47 -27.79
C GLY A 111 15.57 -10.74 -27.36
N ILE A 112 15.79 -11.34 -26.19
CA ILE A 112 17.12 -11.73 -25.70
C ILE A 112 17.73 -12.79 -26.59
N LYS A 113 16.99 -13.84 -26.95
CA LYS A 113 17.46 -14.91 -27.86
C LYS A 113 17.90 -14.37 -29.22
N LYS A 114 17.25 -13.32 -29.72
CA LYS A 114 17.62 -12.67 -30.99
C LYS A 114 18.95 -11.92 -30.92
N ILE A 115 19.34 -11.48 -29.73
CA ILE A 115 20.57 -10.72 -29.48
C ILE A 115 21.73 -11.64 -29.07
N GLU A 116 21.41 -12.84 -28.58
CA GLU A 116 22.39 -13.86 -28.22
C GLU A 116 23.37 -14.13 -29.37
N GLY A 117 24.67 -14.10 -29.07
CA GLY A 117 25.75 -14.26 -30.06
C GLY A 117 26.04 -13.03 -30.94
N SER A 118 25.27 -11.94 -30.83
CA SER A 118 25.56 -10.69 -31.53
C SER A 118 26.48 -9.77 -30.71
N ASN A 119 27.36 -9.02 -31.41
CA ASN A 119 28.17 -8.00 -30.76
C ASN A 119 27.31 -6.79 -30.35
N PHE A 120 27.58 -6.21 -29.17
CA PHE A 120 26.76 -5.12 -28.63
C PHE A 120 26.60 -3.91 -29.57
N TYR A 121 27.65 -3.55 -30.34
CA TYR A 121 27.61 -2.41 -31.26
C TYR A 121 26.74 -2.64 -32.51
N THR A 122 26.37 -3.89 -32.83
CA THR A 122 25.48 -4.20 -33.98
C THR A 122 24.01 -4.28 -33.58
N VAL A 123 23.72 -4.43 -32.28
CA VAL A 123 22.36 -4.56 -31.75
C VAL A 123 21.63 -3.22 -31.89
N LYS A 124 20.46 -3.25 -32.55
CA LYS A 124 19.58 -2.08 -32.68
C LYS A 124 18.19 -2.43 -32.15
N PHE A 125 17.75 -1.69 -31.15
CA PHE A 125 16.39 -1.82 -30.60
C PHE A 125 15.39 -1.07 -31.46
N ARG A 126 14.48 -1.78 -32.15
CA ARG A 126 13.43 -1.16 -32.95
C ARG A 126 12.20 -0.91 -32.08
N ARG A 127 11.42 0.12 -32.45
CA ARG A 127 10.13 0.37 -31.79
C ARG A 127 9.12 -0.78 -32.00
N ASN A 128 9.22 -1.48 -33.13
CA ASN A 128 8.38 -2.63 -33.44
C ASN A 128 8.72 -3.88 -32.61
N ASP A 129 9.94 -3.96 -32.07
CA ASP A 129 10.34 -5.05 -31.16
C ASP A 129 9.87 -4.80 -29.72
N ARG A 130 9.20 -3.65 -29.45
CA ARG A 130 8.68 -3.33 -28.11
C ARG A 130 7.28 -3.90 -27.93
N VAL A 131 7.07 -4.48 -26.76
CA VAL A 131 5.75 -4.84 -26.25
C VAL A 131 4.83 -3.62 -26.31
N GLN A 132 3.64 -3.80 -26.87
CA GLN A 132 2.60 -2.80 -26.99
C GLN A 132 1.79 -2.74 -25.69
N PRO A 133 1.81 -1.61 -24.97
CA PRO A 133 1.05 -1.45 -23.74
C PRO A 133 -0.44 -1.24 -24.05
N LEU A 134 -1.30 -1.66 -23.12
CA LEU A 134 -2.70 -1.28 -23.08
C LEU A 134 -2.80 0.16 -22.55
N ALA A 135 -2.39 1.11 -23.39
CA ALA A 135 -2.42 2.54 -23.10
C ALA A 135 -3.26 3.24 -24.16
N ILE A 136 -3.98 4.30 -23.77
CA ILE A 136 -4.76 5.13 -24.68
C ILE A 136 -3.80 5.73 -25.72
N LYS A 137 -3.75 5.13 -26.91
CA LYS A 137 -3.33 5.86 -28.10
C LYS A 137 -4.46 6.86 -28.36
N ARG A 138 -4.12 8.13 -28.63
CA ARG A 138 -5.03 9.30 -28.74
C ARG A 138 -6.14 9.21 -29.81
N GLN A 139 -6.53 8.04 -30.29
CA GLN A 139 -7.54 7.88 -31.33
C GLN A 139 -8.73 7.07 -30.81
N GLU A 140 -9.82 7.83 -30.67
CA GLU A 140 -11.22 7.43 -30.53
C GLU A 140 -11.60 6.68 -29.25
N ILE A 141 -12.14 7.49 -28.33
CA ILE A 141 -12.72 7.11 -27.05
C ILE A 141 -14.04 6.39 -27.31
N LEU A 142 -14.04 5.05 -27.25
CA LEU A 142 -15.26 4.30 -26.96
C LEU A 142 -15.35 4.12 -25.45
N PHE A 143 -15.97 5.10 -24.81
CA PHE A 143 -16.30 5.07 -23.39
C PHE A 143 -17.35 3.98 -23.18
N ILE A 144 -16.98 2.84 -22.60
CA ILE A 144 -17.97 1.85 -22.14
C ILE A 144 -18.55 2.41 -20.85
N GLN A 145 -19.80 2.88 -20.91
CA GLN A 145 -20.56 3.48 -19.81
C GLN A 145 -20.88 2.54 -18.63
N SER A 146 -20.25 1.36 -18.51
CA SER A 146 -20.64 0.34 -17.52
C SER A 146 -20.05 0.53 -16.12
N PHE A 147 -19.02 1.37 -15.93
CA PHE A 147 -18.45 1.59 -14.59
C PHE A 147 -19.03 2.80 -13.83
N GLN A 148 -19.67 3.73 -14.52
CA GLN A 148 -20.20 4.96 -13.89
C GLN A 148 -21.49 4.72 -13.07
N ALA A 149 -22.17 3.60 -13.31
CA ALA A 149 -23.34 3.18 -12.53
C ALA A 149 -22.99 2.53 -11.18
N MET A 150 -21.75 2.06 -10.97
CA MET A 150 -21.37 1.43 -9.68
C MET A 150 -21.08 2.43 -8.56
N PHE A 151 -20.88 3.72 -8.87
CA PHE A 151 -20.48 4.74 -7.87
C PHE A 151 -21.50 5.86 -7.66
N THR A 152 -22.69 5.78 -8.28
CA THR A 152 -23.76 6.80 -8.12
C THR A 152 -24.94 6.31 -7.28
N GLY A 153 -24.78 5.16 -6.61
CA GLY A 153 -25.82 4.51 -5.79
C GLY A 153 -25.55 4.45 -4.29
N PHE A 154 -24.75 5.38 -3.74
CA PHE A 154 -24.62 5.62 -2.29
C PHE A 154 -24.50 7.11 -2.00
#